data_AF-A0A3A8N8U0-F1
#
_entry.id   AF-A0A3A8N8U0-F1
#
_cell.length_a   1.000
_cell.length_b   1.000
_cell.length_c   1.000
_cell.angle_alpha   90.00
_cell.angle_beta   90.00
_cell.angle_gamma   90.00
#
_symmetry.space_group_name_H-M   'P 1'
#
loop_
_entity.id
_entity.type
_entity.pdbx_description
1 polymer ?
#
loop_
_entity_poly.entity_id
_entity_poly.type
_entity_poly.pdbx_seq_one_letter_code
_entity_poly.pdbx_strand_id
1 'polypeptide(L)'
;MRMRRWNVVLAALALSASACASASREPEVPAGPDVAAAQVELAEAVAAGSDDVVSGAIVVDFKDGTTQAEFDAWEAQWGLDLEFNSLEGPQTGVTLAVGVDDVEDVLQRIRQHPAVESAEPLLQVRSSYTPNDPQYEAQWNLRMIDMPKAWDGNRGKGVVVAVIDTGIAYEDHDDFKQVPDLKGVSFVKGYDFVNDDEHANDDHGHGTHVAGTIAQATNNGVGVAGVAFDATLMPIKVLNHFGSGTSADIADAIRFAADHDAKVINMSLGGGMYSQVMASAVEYARKKGVTVVAAAGNTGRGKVEFPAAYPGAVAVGAVGPDGSRSPYSSYGKELDIAAPGGDKRQGDSGGILQNTIDPRDPSRSIYAWYQGTSMAAPHVAAVAAMLYGAGAKSPDEVEQALYAGAKAVGDQAWSEQYGHGVLNANASLQAFTGGTPHWQPLAWAAALLALVLLTLRGRERPGFLNILFRPAFLVPLVLSTVGFFFLRTWFTGAVGAAGDVVNVASLPIPDWQRIIFGRGTVNPLFYSALIPLVLSLPAIAWRGFRPAVGGLALGFAGFLAYAAWAGAPALAWMPFTFLAKPWLGFNTVVCLVIARAMLKREDA
;
A
#
# COMPACT_ATOMS: atom_id res chain seq x y z
N MET A 1 87.59 21.93 31.08
CA MET A 1 87.76 20.46 31.23
C MET A 1 86.35 19.85 31.22
N ARG A 2 85.93 19.15 30.15
CA ARG A 2 85.87 17.67 30.01
C ARG A 2 85.14 17.01 31.21
N MET A 3 84.12 16.14 31.13
CA MET A 3 83.43 15.31 30.13
C MET A 3 82.07 14.92 30.79
N ARG A 4 80.89 14.96 30.15
CA ARG A 4 80.23 13.95 29.29
C ARG A 4 79.88 12.58 29.95
N ARG A 5 78.57 12.36 30.22
CA ARG A 5 77.66 11.31 29.67
C ARG A 5 76.81 10.49 30.67
N TRP A 6 75.68 10.01 30.10
CA TRP A 6 74.72 8.94 30.47
C TRP A 6 73.49 9.40 31.28
N ASN A 7 72.30 9.64 30.69
CA ASN A 7 71.32 8.82 29.93
C ASN A 7 70.17 8.26 30.80
N VAL A 8 68.99 8.87 30.57
CA VAL A 8 67.63 8.28 30.47
C VAL A 8 66.99 7.75 31.76
N VAL A 9 65.94 8.42 32.25
CA VAL A 9 64.50 8.02 32.15
C VAL A 9 63.64 8.99 32.98
N LEU A 10 62.55 9.41 32.33
CA LEU A 10 61.29 9.97 32.82
C LEU A 10 61.08 10.05 34.34
N ALA A 11 60.61 11.21 34.82
CA ALA A 11 59.20 11.40 35.22
C ALA A 11 59.02 12.74 35.93
N ALA A 12 57.85 13.35 35.70
CA ALA A 12 57.30 14.55 36.34
C ALA A 12 57.76 15.90 35.78
N LEU A 13 56.75 16.76 35.58
CA LEU A 13 56.80 18.18 35.16
C LEU A 13 56.80 18.46 33.65
N ALA A 14 55.68 18.11 33.01
CA ALA A 14 55.16 18.87 31.87
C ALA A 14 53.65 19.07 32.08
N LEU A 15 53.32 20.02 32.97
CA LEU A 15 51.95 20.39 33.33
C LEU A 15 51.88 21.91 33.42
N SER A 16 51.91 22.57 32.27
CA SER A 16 51.39 23.93 32.05
C SER A 16 51.82 24.44 30.67
N ALA A 17 50.84 24.96 29.90
CA ALA A 17 50.97 25.68 28.63
C ALA A 17 50.99 24.86 27.33
N SER A 18 49.80 24.45 26.88
CA SER A 18 49.34 24.56 25.46
C SER A 18 47.96 23.93 25.29
N ALA A 19 46.89 24.73 25.42
CA ALA A 19 45.57 24.42 24.85
C ALA A 19 44.62 25.63 25.01
N CYS A 20 44.90 26.73 24.32
CA CYS A 20 43.89 27.77 24.04
C CYS A 20 44.04 28.18 22.57
N ALA A 21 43.47 27.36 21.70
CA ALA A 21 43.16 27.69 20.32
C ALA A 21 41.98 26.80 19.90
N SER A 22 40.80 27.06 20.47
CA SER A 22 39.56 26.49 19.97
C SER A 22 39.22 27.20 18.66
N ALA A 23 39.47 26.53 17.54
CA ALA A 23 38.90 26.93 16.26
C ALA A 23 37.38 26.85 16.38
N SER A 24 36.71 28.01 16.36
CA SER A 24 35.29 28.13 16.10
C SER A 24 35.04 27.63 14.67
N ARG A 25 34.71 26.34 14.52
CA ARG A 25 34.05 25.88 13.29
C ARG A 25 32.62 26.39 13.37
N GLU A 26 32.29 27.34 12.49
CA GLU A 26 30.90 27.59 12.13
C GLU A 26 30.24 26.25 11.76
N PRO A 27 28.97 26.03 12.13
CA PRO A 27 28.25 24.84 11.70
C PRO A 27 28.26 24.80 10.17
N GLU A 28 28.87 23.75 9.62
CA GLU A 28 28.87 23.47 8.19
C GLU A 28 27.39 23.29 7.79
N VAL A 29 26.85 24.26 7.05
CA VAL A 29 25.52 24.15 6.46
C VAL A 29 25.55 22.87 5.62
N PRO A 30 24.66 21.89 5.88
CA PRO A 30 24.66 20.66 5.11
C PRO A 30 24.57 21.02 3.62
N ALA A 31 25.38 20.36 2.79
CA ALA A 31 25.33 20.55 1.35
C ALA A 31 23.87 20.41 0.91
N GLY A 32 23.35 21.46 0.24
CA GLY A 32 21.99 21.45 -0.28
C GLY A 32 21.77 20.24 -1.21
N PRO A 33 20.52 19.86 -1.46
CA PRO A 33 20.21 18.76 -2.35
C PRO A 33 20.88 18.95 -3.72
N ASP A 34 21.33 17.84 -4.32
CA ASP A 34 21.87 17.86 -5.67
C ASP A 34 20.75 18.25 -6.65
N VAL A 35 20.77 19.52 -7.07
CA VAL A 35 19.76 20.11 -7.94
C VAL A 35 19.66 19.36 -9.27
N ALA A 36 20.77 18.79 -9.76
CA ALA A 36 20.75 18.02 -11.01
C ALA A 36 20.00 16.68 -10.83
N ALA A 37 20.16 16.03 -9.68
CA ALA A 37 19.41 14.82 -9.35
C ALA A 37 17.91 15.11 -9.20
N ALA A 38 17.56 16.21 -8.52
CA ALA A 38 16.15 16.64 -8.37
C ALA A 38 15.48 16.98 -9.71
N GLN A 39 16.21 17.57 -10.66
CA GLN A 39 15.70 17.85 -12.00
C GLN A 39 15.47 16.59 -12.83
N VAL A 40 16.30 15.55 -12.65
CA VAL A 40 16.08 14.24 -13.28
C VAL A 40 14.84 13.56 -12.70
N GLU A 41 14.69 13.59 -11.38
CA GLU A 41 13.51 13.05 -10.70
C GLU A 41 12.21 13.75 -11.15
N LEU A 42 12.27 15.08 -11.35
CA LEU A 42 11.14 15.83 -11.89
C LEU A 42 10.80 15.41 -13.32
N ALA A 43 11.79 15.25 -14.19
CA ALA A 43 11.57 14.80 -15.58
C ALA A 43 10.95 13.38 -15.63
N GLU A 44 11.40 12.49 -14.74
CA GLU A 44 10.82 11.14 -14.58
C GLU A 44 9.37 11.21 -14.06
N ALA A 45 9.10 12.05 -13.06
CA ALA A 45 7.76 12.25 -12.50
C ALA A 45 6.76 12.79 -13.55
N VAL A 46 7.21 13.69 -14.42
CA VAL A 46 6.41 14.26 -15.52
C VAL A 46 6.12 13.18 -16.57
N ALA A 47 7.14 12.41 -16.97
CA ALA A 47 6.98 11.30 -17.91
C ALA A 47 6.06 10.19 -17.37
N ALA A 48 6.05 9.99 -16.05
CA ALA A 48 5.21 9.02 -15.36
C ALA A 48 3.77 9.51 -15.10
N GLY A 49 3.47 10.80 -15.34
CA GLY A 49 2.15 11.38 -15.06
C GLY A 49 1.86 11.48 -13.56
N SER A 50 2.84 11.95 -12.77
CA SER A 50 2.70 12.15 -11.32
C SER A 50 1.55 13.11 -10.96
N ASP A 51 0.83 12.79 -9.89
CA ASP A 51 -0.21 13.66 -9.29
C ASP A 51 0.35 15.00 -8.77
N ASP A 52 1.66 15.10 -8.56
CA ASP A 52 2.35 16.32 -8.13
C ASP A 52 2.60 17.29 -9.29
N VAL A 53 2.30 16.92 -10.54
CA VAL A 53 2.42 17.76 -11.74
C VAL A 53 1.03 18.16 -12.25
N VAL A 54 0.81 19.45 -12.45
CA VAL A 54 -0.42 19.97 -13.05
C VAL A 54 -0.40 19.69 -14.55
N SER A 55 -1.22 18.73 -14.99
CA SER A 55 -1.29 18.31 -16.39
C SER A 55 -1.62 19.48 -17.32
N GLY A 56 -0.85 19.62 -18.41
CA GLY A 56 -1.02 20.67 -19.41
C GLY A 56 -0.71 22.07 -18.91
N ALA A 57 0.09 22.22 -17.84
CA ALA A 57 0.48 23.52 -17.31
C ALA A 57 1.99 23.63 -17.11
N ILE A 58 2.53 24.82 -17.37
CA ILE A 58 3.95 25.15 -17.18
C ILE A 58 4.08 26.44 -16.39
N VAL A 59 5.22 26.58 -15.71
CA VAL A 59 5.70 27.83 -15.13
C VAL A 59 6.95 28.26 -15.86
N VAL A 60 7.03 29.54 -16.21
CA VAL A 60 8.18 30.14 -16.88
C VAL A 60 8.64 31.34 -16.05
N ASP A 61 9.89 31.26 -15.61
CA ASP A 61 10.61 32.30 -14.92
C ASP A 61 11.51 33.03 -15.92
N PHE A 62 11.25 34.31 -16.11
CA PHE A 62 11.97 35.16 -17.04
C PHE A 62 12.95 36.06 -16.29
N LYS A 63 14.04 36.43 -16.96
CA LYS A 63 15.07 37.29 -16.38
C LYS A 63 14.49 38.63 -15.94
N ASP A 64 15.00 39.12 -14.82
CA ASP A 64 14.68 40.43 -14.27
C ASP A 64 14.72 41.55 -15.34
N GLY A 65 13.70 42.40 -15.35
CA GLY A 65 13.61 43.55 -16.25
C GLY A 65 12.94 43.28 -17.61
N THR A 66 12.39 42.09 -17.82
CA THR A 66 11.56 41.76 -18.98
C THR A 66 10.28 42.61 -19.01
N THR A 67 9.95 43.20 -20.16
CA THR A 67 8.81 44.11 -20.33
C THR A 67 7.55 43.40 -20.83
N GLN A 68 6.36 43.96 -20.55
CA GLN A 68 5.07 43.43 -21.03
C GLN A 68 5.06 43.19 -22.56
N ALA A 69 5.60 44.13 -23.33
CA ALA A 69 5.61 44.03 -24.78
C ALA A 69 6.49 42.88 -25.31
N GLU A 70 7.50 42.48 -24.54
CA GLU A 70 8.34 41.32 -24.87
C GLU A 70 7.60 40.01 -24.53
N PHE A 71 6.85 39.97 -23.43
CA PHE A 71 5.97 38.85 -23.09
C PHE A 71 4.90 38.62 -24.16
N ASP A 72 4.15 39.66 -24.55
CA ASP A 72 3.10 39.58 -25.57
C ASP A 72 3.67 39.09 -26.93
N ALA A 73 4.92 39.45 -27.23
CA ALA A 73 5.61 39.00 -28.44
C ALA A 73 5.97 37.52 -28.39
N TRP A 74 6.40 37.01 -27.22
CA TRP A 74 6.74 35.59 -27.05
C TRP A 74 5.50 34.71 -26.93
N GLU A 75 4.43 35.21 -26.30
CA GLU A 75 3.10 34.61 -26.27
C GLU A 75 2.63 34.28 -27.71
N ALA A 76 2.67 35.28 -28.58
CA ALA A 76 2.36 35.13 -30.00
C ALA A 76 3.35 34.23 -30.76
N GLN A 77 4.63 34.23 -30.39
CA GLN A 77 5.65 33.40 -31.02
C GLN A 77 5.51 31.92 -30.66
N TRP A 78 5.15 31.61 -29.42
CA TRP A 78 5.09 30.25 -28.91
C TRP A 78 3.70 29.63 -28.97
N GLY A 79 2.67 30.45 -29.21
CA GLY A 79 1.27 29.99 -29.27
C GLY A 79 0.78 29.51 -27.91
N LEU A 80 1.24 30.15 -26.84
CA LEU A 80 0.85 29.89 -25.46
C LEU A 80 0.08 31.10 -24.95
N ASP A 81 -0.77 30.91 -23.94
CA ASP A 81 -1.37 32.01 -23.19
C ASP A 81 -0.58 32.14 -21.88
N LEU A 82 0.25 33.17 -21.77
CA LEU A 82 1.13 33.40 -20.62
C LEU A 82 0.51 34.44 -19.70
N GLU A 83 0.11 34.02 -18.51
CA GLU A 83 -0.42 34.90 -17.47
C GLU A 83 0.58 35.08 -16.33
N PHE A 84 0.68 36.28 -15.76
CA PHE A 84 1.47 36.44 -14.54
C PHE A 84 0.84 35.67 -13.38
N ASN A 85 1.68 34.97 -12.62
CA ASN A 85 1.21 34.18 -11.48
C ASN A 85 0.60 35.06 -10.36
N SER A 86 1.07 36.29 -10.20
CA SER A 86 0.61 37.17 -9.12
C SER A 86 0.76 38.65 -9.44
N LEU A 87 0.27 39.51 -8.54
CA LEU A 87 0.45 40.97 -8.60
C LEU A 87 1.93 41.41 -8.60
N GLU A 88 2.83 40.57 -8.07
CA GLU A 88 4.28 40.79 -8.10
C GLU A 88 4.93 40.20 -9.36
N GLY A 89 4.20 39.38 -10.13
CA GLY A 89 4.68 38.71 -11.34
C GLY A 89 5.35 39.64 -12.38
N PRO A 90 4.87 40.87 -12.61
CA PRO A 90 5.57 41.83 -13.49
C PRO A 90 6.96 42.25 -13.00
N GLN A 91 7.23 42.16 -11.68
CA GLN A 91 8.54 42.46 -11.12
C GLN A 91 9.44 41.23 -11.08
N THR A 92 8.87 40.06 -10.79
CA THR A 92 9.62 38.81 -10.63
C THR A 92 9.77 38.02 -11.93
N GLY A 93 9.05 38.37 -13.00
CA GLY A 93 9.13 37.66 -14.27
C GLY A 93 8.48 36.27 -14.28
N VAL A 94 7.72 35.91 -13.24
CA VAL A 94 7.11 34.56 -13.10
C VAL A 94 5.73 34.51 -13.75
N THR A 95 5.60 33.64 -14.75
CA THR A 95 4.37 33.44 -15.53
C THR A 95 3.93 31.98 -15.56
N LEU A 96 2.67 31.76 -15.87
CA LEU A 96 2.03 30.46 -16.01
C LEU A 96 1.40 30.35 -17.40
N ALA A 97 1.46 29.17 -18.01
CA ALA A 97 0.62 28.82 -19.14
C ALA A 97 -0.13 27.53 -18.84
N VAL A 98 -1.44 27.51 -19.13
CA VAL A 98 -2.34 26.36 -18.93
C VAL A 98 -2.94 25.93 -20.27
N GLY A 99 -3.32 24.64 -20.39
CA GLY A 99 -3.86 24.10 -21.64
C GLY A 99 -2.78 23.81 -22.70
N VAL A 100 -1.56 23.52 -22.27
CA VAL A 100 -0.43 23.17 -23.12
C VAL A 100 -0.53 21.71 -23.57
N ASP A 101 -0.69 21.46 -24.87
CA ASP A 101 -0.90 20.12 -25.42
C ASP A 101 0.35 19.21 -25.31
N ASP A 102 1.54 19.76 -25.60
CA ASP A 102 2.83 19.05 -25.53
C ASP A 102 3.81 19.83 -24.64
N VAL A 103 3.67 19.61 -23.33
CA VAL A 103 4.46 20.29 -22.30
C VAL A 103 5.96 20.09 -22.53
N GLU A 104 6.41 18.91 -22.95
CA GLU A 104 7.84 18.60 -23.09
C GLU A 104 8.46 19.31 -24.30
N ASP A 105 7.81 19.26 -25.48
CA ASP A 105 8.28 19.98 -26.68
C ASP A 105 8.32 21.49 -26.44
N VAL A 106 7.27 22.03 -25.79
CA VAL A 106 7.17 23.44 -25.45
C VAL A 106 8.30 23.86 -24.51
N LEU A 107 8.55 23.10 -23.44
CA LEU A 107 9.63 23.39 -22.50
C LEU A 107 11.01 23.28 -23.17
N GLN A 108 11.23 22.29 -24.04
CA GLN A 108 12.49 22.14 -24.78
C GLN A 108 12.78 23.36 -25.66
N ARG A 109 11.75 23.96 -26.25
CA ARG A 109 11.85 25.18 -27.06
C ARG A 109 12.06 26.43 -26.22
N ILE A 110 11.28 26.61 -25.15
CA ILE A 110 11.31 27.82 -24.31
C ILE A 110 12.61 27.95 -23.52
N ARG A 111 13.13 26.83 -22.98
CA ARG A 111 14.41 26.81 -22.24
C ARG A 111 15.61 27.31 -23.06
N GLN A 112 15.52 27.33 -24.38
CA GLN A 112 16.60 27.82 -25.26
C GLN A 112 16.54 29.34 -25.47
N HIS A 113 15.47 30.01 -25.03
CA HIS A 113 15.29 31.43 -25.27
C HIS A 113 16.15 32.27 -24.31
N PRO A 114 16.89 33.29 -24.79
CA PRO A 114 17.85 34.03 -23.96
C PRO A 114 17.22 34.85 -22.83
N ALA A 115 15.91 35.11 -22.88
CA ALA A 115 15.17 35.83 -21.84
C ALA A 115 14.58 34.92 -20.75
N VAL A 116 14.58 33.60 -20.95
CA VAL A 116 14.08 32.64 -19.98
C VAL A 116 15.22 32.30 -19.02
N GLU A 117 14.95 32.40 -17.73
CA GLU A 117 15.86 31.98 -16.66
C GLU A 117 15.62 30.51 -16.31
N SER A 118 14.37 30.13 -16.13
CA SER A 118 13.96 28.73 -15.99
C SER A 118 12.55 28.49 -16.54
N ALA A 119 12.28 27.25 -16.95
CA ALA A 119 10.94 26.83 -17.34
C ALA A 119 10.75 25.36 -16.97
N GLU A 120 9.64 25.06 -16.31
CA GLU A 120 9.33 23.73 -15.82
C GLU A 120 7.82 23.45 -15.82
N PRO A 121 7.41 22.18 -15.73
CA PRO A 121 6.01 21.84 -15.52
C PRO A 121 5.50 22.45 -14.21
N LEU A 122 4.26 22.94 -14.20
CA LEU A 122 3.69 23.53 -13.00
C LEU A 122 3.48 22.44 -11.94
N LEU A 123 4.08 22.61 -10.77
CA LEU A 123 3.96 21.64 -9.68
C LEU A 123 2.77 21.97 -8.78
N GLN A 124 2.03 20.94 -8.38
CA GLN A 124 1.03 21.06 -7.34
C GLN A 124 1.67 20.85 -5.98
N VAL A 125 1.73 21.90 -5.17
CA VAL A 125 2.11 21.79 -3.76
C VAL A 125 0.87 21.73 -2.88
N ARG A 126 0.86 20.83 -1.90
CA ARG A 126 -0.23 20.70 -0.91
C ARG A 126 0.33 20.89 0.49
N SER A 127 -0.45 21.53 1.36
CA SER A 127 -0.18 21.48 2.80
C SER A 127 -0.43 20.05 3.27
N SER A 128 0.59 19.35 3.74
CA SER A 128 0.41 18.05 4.41
C SER A 128 -0.05 18.27 5.86
N TYR A 129 -0.86 17.34 6.38
CA TYR A 129 -1.26 17.37 7.78
C TYR A 129 -0.02 17.28 8.67
N THR A 130 0.24 18.34 9.44
CA THR A 130 1.33 18.39 10.41
C THR A 130 0.74 18.51 11.81
N PRO A 131 0.99 17.51 12.68
CA PRO A 131 0.54 17.60 14.06
C PRO A 131 1.18 18.75 14.83
N ASN A 132 0.47 19.30 15.83
CA ASN A 132 0.96 20.39 16.69
C ASN A 132 1.79 19.91 17.90
N ASP A 133 2.04 18.60 17.98
CA ASP A 133 2.70 17.91 19.09
C ASP A 133 4.21 18.29 19.14
N PRO A 134 4.73 18.83 20.26
CA PRO A 134 6.07 19.44 20.32
C PRO A 134 7.25 18.54 19.91
N GLN A 135 7.10 17.22 20.02
CA GLN A 135 8.14 16.25 19.68
C GLN A 135 7.88 15.52 18.35
N TYR A 136 6.84 15.91 17.59
CA TYR A 136 6.54 15.34 16.28
C TYR A 136 7.75 15.37 15.32
N GLU A 137 8.52 16.47 15.32
CA GLU A 137 9.70 16.60 14.46
C GLU A 137 10.75 15.51 14.70
N ALA A 138 10.80 14.95 15.92
CA ALA A 138 11.70 13.88 16.29
C ALA A 138 11.23 12.49 15.81
N GLN A 139 9.96 12.33 15.41
CA GLN A 139 9.37 11.08 14.94
C GLN A 139 9.59 10.87 13.44
N TRP A 140 10.85 10.60 13.06
CA TRP A 140 11.23 10.29 11.68
C TRP A 140 10.40 9.17 11.04
N ASN A 141 9.93 8.23 11.85
CA ASN A 141 9.12 7.08 11.46
C ASN A 141 7.81 7.47 10.78
N LEU A 142 7.17 8.57 11.19
CA LEU A 142 5.89 9.01 10.63
C LEU A 142 6.08 9.57 9.21
N ARG A 143 7.17 10.29 8.98
CA ARG A 143 7.54 10.78 7.63
C ARG A 143 7.95 9.62 6.72
N MET A 144 8.68 8.63 7.23
CA MET A 144 9.13 7.48 6.43
C MET A 144 7.97 6.69 5.82
N ILE A 145 6.85 6.54 6.55
CA ILE A 145 5.68 5.81 6.08
C ILE A 145 4.60 6.73 5.47
N ASP A 146 4.96 7.98 5.16
CA ASP A 146 4.09 8.97 4.51
C ASP A 146 2.79 9.30 5.28
N MET A 147 2.87 9.34 6.62
CA MET A 147 1.71 9.66 7.47
C MET A 147 1.10 11.04 7.23
N PRO A 148 1.88 12.11 6.99
CA PRO A 148 1.31 13.44 6.74
C PRO A 148 0.31 13.49 5.60
N LYS A 149 0.50 12.67 4.55
CA LYS A 149 -0.46 12.51 3.46
C LYS A 149 -1.59 11.53 3.84
N ALA A 150 -1.27 10.44 4.54
CA ALA A 150 -2.25 9.42 4.93
C ALA A 150 -3.35 9.99 5.86
N TRP A 151 -2.99 10.89 6.77
CA TRP A 151 -3.92 11.50 7.73
C TRP A 151 -4.96 12.44 7.10
N ASP A 152 -4.78 12.88 5.86
CA ASP A 152 -5.82 13.63 5.14
C ASP A 152 -7.00 12.72 4.75
N GLY A 153 -6.74 11.42 4.57
CA GLY A 153 -7.75 10.43 4.21
C GLY A 153 -8.40 9.74 5.41
N ASN A 154 -7.60 9.08 6.25
CA ASN A 154 -8.10 8.27 7.37
C ASN A 154 -7.15 8.33 8.57
N ARG A 155 -7.69 8.18 9.78
CA ARG A 155 -6.95 8.20 11.06
C ARG A 155 -7.30 7.03 11.99
N GLY A 156 -8.04 6.03 11.49
CA GLY A 156 -8.42 4.82 12.22
C GLY A 156 -9.75 4.90 12.99
N LYS A 157 -10.55 5.95 12.76
CA LYS A 157 -11.79 6.19 13.50
C LYS A 157 -12.75 5.00 13.46
N GLY A 158 -13.23 4.59 14.64
CA GLY A 158 -14.24 3.53 14.78
C GLY A 158 -13.69 2.11 14.65
N VAL A 159 -12.36 1.94 14.61
CA VAL A 159 -11.71 0.64 14.55
C VAL A 159 -11.07 0.33 15.89
N VAL A 160 -11.35 -0.87 16.41
CA VAL A 160 -10.75 -1.37 17.65
C VAL A 160 -9.46 -2.14 17.34
N VAL A 161 -8.35 -1.71 17.95
CA VAL A 161 -7.04 -2.35 17.88
C VAL A 161 -6.70 -2.94 19.24
N ALA A 162 -6.61 -4.26 19.31
CA ALA A 162 -6.16 -4.96 20.51
C ALA A 162 -4.64 -4.97 20.60
N VAL A 163 -4.13 -4.55 21.75
CA VAL A 163 -2.69 -4.55 22.06
C VAL A 163 -2.44 -5.65 23.07
N ILE A 164 -1.93 -6.78 22.60
CA ILE A 164 -1.59 -7.95 23.44
C ILE A 164 -0.12 -7.82 23.83
N ASP A 165 0.14 -7.34 25.05
CA ASP A 165 1.49 -6.93 25.49
C ASP A 165 1.64 -6.95 27.04
N THR A 166 2.46 -6.07 27.63
CA THR A 166 2.67 -5.89 29.07
C THR A 166 1.57 -5.07 29.76
N GLY A 167 0.52 -4.69 29.04
CA GLY A 167 -0.51 -3.74 29.49
C GLY A 167 -0.34 -2.35 28.89
N ILE A 168 -1.24 -1.43 29.21
CA ILE A 168 -1.15 -0.01 28.80
C ILE A 168 -1.35 0.86 30.06
N ALA A 169 -0.60 1.95 30.20
CA ALA A 169 -0.87 2.96 31.21
C ALA A 169 -2.02 3.90 30.79
N TYR A 170 -3.24 3.34 30.66
CA TYR A 170 -4.41 4.01 30.08
C TYR A 170 -5.39 4.59 31.11
N GLU A 171 -5.27 4.22 32.38
CA GLU A 171 -6.15 4.68 33.46
C GLU A 171 -5.37 4.95 34.76
N ASP A 172 -6.01 5.66 35.69
CA ASP A 172 -5.53 5.76 37.06
C ASP A 172 -6.17 4.65 37.90
N HIS A 173 -5.36 3.69 38.35
CA HIS A 173 -5.82 2.57 39.19
C HIS A 173 -4.73 2.21 40.20
N ASP A 174 -5.04 2.28 41.50
CA ASP A 174 -4.06 2.10 42.58
C ASP A 174 -2.77 2.94 42.35
N ASP A 175 -1.62 2.26 42.24
CA ASP A 175 -0.30 2.88 42.00
C ASP A 175 -0.06 3.22 40.52
N PHE A 176 -0.90 2.72 39.61
CA PHE A 176 -0.81 3.00 38.18
C PHE A 176 -1.42 4.38 37.87
N LYS A 177 -0.80 5.07 36.92
CA LYS A 177 -1.25 6.39 36.45
C LYS A 177 -1.32 6.41 34.93
N GLN A 178 -2.37 7.03 34.41
CA GLN A 178 -2.50 7.24 32.98
C GLN A 178 -1.37 8.14 32.49
N VAL A 179 -0.65 7.71 31.45
CA VAL A 179 0.38 8.58 30.85
C VAL A 179 -0.29 9.81 30.22
N PRO A 180 0.27 11.02 30.39
CA PRO A 180 -0.39 12.26 29.95
C PRO A 180 -0.75 12.30 28.47
N ASP A 181 0.04 11.65 27.62
CA ASP A 181 -0.12 11.70 26.16
C ASP A 181 -1.09 10.63 25.61
N LEU A 182 -1.64 9.78 26.49
CA LEU A 182 -2.80 8.94 26.17
C LEU A 182 -4.13 9.56 26.63
N LYS A 183 -4.11 10.77 27.21
CA LYS A 183 -5.33 11.49 27.56
C LYS A 183 -6.10 11.86 26.29
N GLY A 184 -7.36 11.44 26.23
CA GLY A 184 -8.23 11.64 25.06
C GLY A 184 -8.22 10.49 24.06
N VAL A 185 -7.35 9.48 24.24
CA VAL A 185 -7.41 8.23 23.47
C VAL A 185 -8.63 7.42 23.92
N SER A 186 -9.31 6.81 22.96
CA SER A 186 -10.47 5.95 23.23
C SER A 186 -10.02 4.55 23.60
N PHE A 187 -10.52 4.03 24.72
CA PHE A 187 -10.27 2.66 25.17
C PHE A 187 -11.59 1.88 25.30
N VAL A 188 -11.60 0.64 24.85
CA VAL A 188 -12.63 -0.35 25.23
C VAL A 188 -12.13 -1.19 26.39
N LYS A 189 -13.03 -1.97 27.00
CA LYS A 189 -12.68 -2.87 28.10
C LYS A 189 -11.62 -3.87 27.67
N GLY A 190 -10.55 -3.92 28.46
CA GLY A 190 -9.44 -4.84 28.32
C GLY A 190 -9.53 -6.04 29.26
N TYR A 191 -8.44 -6.80 29.34
CA TYR A 191 -8.28 -7.88 30.33
C TYR A 191 -6.81 -8.15 30.64
N ASP A 192 -6.51 -8.41 31.91
CA ASP A 192 -5.20 -8.85 32.39
C ASP A 192 -5.19 -10.36 32.61
N PHE A 193 -4.56 -11.11 31.71
CA PHE A 193 -4.39 -12.55 31.82
C PHE A 193 -3.23 -12.95 32.75
N VAL A 194 -2.40 -12.00 33.19
CA VAL A 194 -1.30 -12.26 34.13
C VAL A 194 -1.81 -12.27 35.56
N ASN A 195 -2.70 -11.32 35.90
CA ASN A 195 -3.25 -11.16 37.25
C ASN A 195 -4.73 -11.57 37.37
N ASP A 196 -5.36 -11.98 36.26
CA ASP A 196 -6.76 -12.41 36.18
C ASP A 196 -7.77 -11.34 36.61
N ASP A 197 -7.61 -10.12 36.10
CA ASP A 197 -8.51 -9.00 36.38
C ASP A 197 -8.84 -8.15 35.12
N GLU A 198 -9.66 -7.11 35.31
CA GLU A 198 -10.14 -6.24 34.23
C GLU A 198 -9.24 -5.00 33.98
N HIS A 199 -8.11 -4.92 34.69
CA HIS A 199 -7.25 -3.74 34.78
C HIS A 199 -5.87 -4.05 34.17
N ALA A 200 -5.81 -4.08 32.84
CA ALA A 200 -4.61 -4.38 32.05
C ALA A 200 -3.57 -3.23 32.05
N ASN A 201 -3.20 -2.75 33.24
CA ASN A 201 -2.26 -1.67 33.47
C ASN A 201 -0.82 -2.12 33.21
N ASP A 202 -0.03 -1.23 32.62
CA ASP A 202 1.36 -1.52 32.30
C ASP A 202 2.26 -1.32 33.53
N ASP A 203 3.09 -2.32 33.81
CA ASP A 203 4.13 -2.29 34.84
C ASP A 203 5.54 -2.39 34.23
N HIS A 204 5.67 -2.48 32.90
CA HIS A 204 6.95 -2.65 32.22
C HIS A 204 7.29 -1.46 31.30
N GLY A 205 6.29 -0.82 30.70
CA GLY A 205 6.45 0.28 29.75
C GLY A 205 6.60 -0.14 28.29
N HIS A 206 6.61 -1.44 27.99
CA HIS A 206 6.69 -1.90 26.61
C HIS A 206 5.34 -1.74 25.90
N GLY A 207 4.27 -2.25 26.49
CA GLY A 207 2.93 -2.17 25.93
C GLY A 207 2.40 -0.75 25.80
N THR A 208 2.73 0.15 26.74
CA THR A 208 2.37 1.58 26.63
C THR A 208 3.07 2.25 25.44
N HIS A 209 4.35 1.95 25.19
CA HIS A 209 5.10 2.49 24.04
C HIS A 209 4.52 1.98 22.71
N VAL A 210 4.17 0.69 22.66
CA VAL A 210 3.50 0.06 21.51
C VAL A 210 2.13 0.69 21.25
N ALA A 211 1.32 0.86 22.30
CA ALA A 211 0.01 1.51 22.23
C ALA A 211 0.10 2.96 21.74
N GLY A 212 1.08 3.72 22.23
CA GLY A 212 1.36 5.08 21.76
C GLY A 212 1.69 5.12 20.27
N THR A 213 2.54 4.19 19.80
CA THR A 213 2.84 4.08 18.36
C THR A 213 1.57 3.88 17.53
N ILE A 214 0.60 3.12 18.04
CA ILE A 214 -0.67 2.90 17.34
C ILE A 214 -1.56 4.13 17.37
N ALA A 215 -1.90 4.66 18.55
CA ALA A 215 -2.97 5.64 18.68
C ALA A 215 -2.72 6.67 19.80
N GLN A 216 -1.48 7.11 20.01
CA GLN A 216 -1.23 8.23 20.93
C GLN A 216 -2.05 9.46 20.55
N ALA A 217 -2.53 10.19 21.56
CA ALA A 217 -3.30 11.41 21.31
C ALA A 217 -2.44 12.36 20.49
N THR A 218 -3.01 12.88 19.43
CA THR A 218 -2.30 13.72 18.45
C THR A 218 -3.07 15.03 18.34
N ASN A 219 -2.38 16.13 18.05
CA ASN A 219 -2.94 17.48 18.02
C ASN A 219 -3.40 18.04 19.38
N ASN A 220 -2.84 17.54 20.47
CA ASN A 220 -3.17 17.97 21.83
C ASN A 220 -2.18 19.00 22.41
N GLY A 221 -1.13 19.37 21.67
CA GLY A 221 -0.05 20.27 22.10
C GLY A 221 0.91 19.65 23.13
N VAL A 222 0.93 18.32 23.24
CA VAL A 222 1.75 17.55 24.19
C VAL A 222 2.53 16.50 23.42
N GLY A 223 3.75 16.21 23.88
CA GLY A 223 4.48 15.00 23.48
C GLY A 223 4.57 14.75 21.98
N VAL A 224 4.12 13.57 21.58
CA VAL A 224 4.32 12.98 20.24
C VAL A 224 3.02 12.41 19.67
N ALA A 225 3.01 12.12 18.38
CA ALA A 225 1.85 11.64 17.64
C ALA A 225 1.76 10.10 17.50
N GLY A 226 0.53 9.59 17.38
CA GLY A 226 0.22 8.20 17.02
C GLY A 226 -0.10 8.05 15.54
N VAL A 227 0.04 6.83 14.99
CA VAL A 227 -0.23 6.57 13.56
C VAL A 227 -1.72 6.64 13.23
N ALA A 228 -2.55 5.90 13.97
CA ALA A 228 -4.01 5.85 13.84
C ALA A 228 -4.66 6.46 15.09
N PHE A 229 -4.41 7.75 15.33
CA PHE A 229 -4.78 8.45 16.57
C PHE A 229 -6.29 8.62 16.83
N ASP A 230 -7.17 8.30 15.85
CA ASP A 230 -8.63 8.23 16.07
C ASP A 230 -9.11 6.79 16.34
N ALA A 231 -8.21 5.79 16.32
CA ALA A 231 -8.53 4.41 16.65
C ALA A 231 -8.86 4.23 18.13
N THR A 232 -9.57 3.13 18.43
CA THR A 232 -9.88 2.74 19.80
C THR A 232 -8.98 1.58 20.21
N LEU A 233 -8.34 1.67 21.37
CA LEU A 233 -7.43 0.64 21.85
C LEU A 233 -8.15 -0.34 22.80
N MET A 234 -7.82 -1.62 22.69
CA MET A 234 -8.20 -2.65 23.66
C MET A 234 -6.93 -3.13 24.39
N PRO A 235 -6.73 -2.76 25.67
CA PRO A 235 -5.55 -3.17 26.42
C PRO A 235 -5.67 -4.65 26.82
N ILE A 236 -4.70 -5.48 26.44
CA ILE A 236 -4.66 -6.88 26.86
C ILE A 236 -3.28 -7.21 27.40
N LYS A 237 -3.20 -7.55 28.69
CA LYS A 237 -1.94 -7.88 29.35
C LYS A 237 -1.75 -9.40 29.37
N VAL A 238 -0.66 -9.85 28.75
CA VAL A 238 -0.22 -11.27 28.74
C VAL A 238 1.25 -11.43 29.13
N LEU A 239 1.98 -10.31 29.22
CA LEU A 239 3.36 -10.27 29.67
C LEU A 239 3.43 -9.61 31.06
N ASN A 240 4.12 -10.27 31.97
CA ASN A 240 4.36 -9.74 33.31
C ASN A 240 5.40 -8.60 33.31
N HIS A 241 5.69 -8.04 34.48
CA HIS A 241 6.71 -7.00 34.70
C HIS A 241 8.11 -7.32 34.12
N PHE A 242 8.44 -8.58 33.84
CA PHE A 242 9.70 -8.99 33.20
C PHE A 242 9.59 -9.18 31.68
N GLY A 243 8.46 -8.82 31.08
CA GLY A 243 8.21 -8.99 29.65
C GLY A 243 8.00 -10.45 29.25
N SER A 244 7.62 -11.31 30.20
CA SER A 244 7.45 -12.76 29.97
C SER A 244 5.99 -13.18 30.16
N GLY A 245 5.54 -14.11 29.32
CA GLY A 245 4.17 -14.64 29.34
C GLY A 245 4.12 -16.09 28.88
N THR A 246 2.93 -16.69 28.94
CA THR A 246 2.73 -18.08 28.53
C THR A 246 2.01 -18.20 27.19
N SER A 247 2.24 -19.30 26.48
CA SER A 247 1.53 -19.57 25.22
C SER A 247 0.03 -19.83 25.42
N ALA A 248 -0.41 -20.17 26.64
CA ALA A 248 -1.81 -20.31 26.99
C ALA A 248 -2.49 -18.93 27.05
N ASP A 249 -1.93 -18.01 27.85
CA ASP A 249 -2.46 -16.65 28.02
C ASP A 249 -2.49 -15.91 26.69
N ILE A 250 -1.43 -16.02 25.88
CA ILE A 250 -1.40 -15.41 24.55
C ILE A 250 -2.49 -15.99 23.64
N ALA A 251 -2.71 -17.30 23.67
CA ALA A 251 -3.72 -17.92 22.81
C ALA A 251 -5.15 -17.57 23.24
N ASP A 252 -5.40 -17.42 24.54
CA ASP A 252 -6.70 -16.99 25.06
C ASP A 252 -6.93 -15.49 24.80
N ALA A 253 -5.90 -14.67 24.96
CA ALA A 253 -5.92 -13.24 24.61
C ALA A 253 -6.26 -13.00 23.14
N ILE A 254 -5.69 -13.77 22.20
CA ILE A 254 -6.02 -13.67 20.77
C ILE A 254 -7.51 -13.96 20.52
N ARG A 255 -8.06 -14.99 21.19
CA ARG A 255 -9.48 -15.34 21.07
C ARG A 255 -10.38 -14.28 21.69
N PHE A 256 -10.02 -13.82 22.90
CA PHE A 256 -10.71 -12.75 23.61
C PHE A 256 -10.81 -11.49 22.75
N ALA A 257 -9.69 -11.02 22.19
CA ALA A 257 -9.68 -9.86 21.29
C ALA A 257 -10.63 -10.03 20.10
N ALA A 258 -10.59 -11.20 19.45
CA ALA A 258 -11.44 -11.50 18.30
C ALA A 258 -12.93 -11.60 18.65
N ASP A 259 -13.26 -12.02 19.87
CA ASP A 259 -14.64 -12.12 20.36
C ASP A 259 -15.18 -10.80 20.93
N HIS A 260 -14.30 -9.85 21.25
CA HIS A 260 -14.61 -8.52 21.78
C HIS A 260 -14.48 -7.41 20.71
N ASP A 261 -14.79 -7.73 19.46
CA ASP A 261 -14.91 -6.79 18.33
C ASP A 261 -13.61 -6.10 17.87
N ALA A 262 -12.42 -6.58 18.28
CA ALA A 262 -11.17 -6.10 17.69
C ALA A 262 -11.14 -6.41 16.18
N LYS A 263 -10.67 -5.46 15.36
CA LYS A 263 -10.42 -5.67 13.92
C LYS A 263 -8.96 -5.91 13.62
N VAL A 264 -8.09 -5.41 14.48
CA VAL A 264 -6.65 -5.62 14.40
C VAL A 264 -6.14 -6.08 15.76
N ILE A 265 -5.26 -7.06 15.76
CA ILE A 265 -4.50 -7.49 16.93
C ILE A 265 -3.04 -7.17 16.67
N ASN A 266 -2.42 -6.38 17.55
CA ASN A 266 -0.98 -6.17 17.57
C ASN A 266 -0.34 -7.07 18.64
N MET A 267 0.64 -7.87 18.23
CA MET A 267 1.49 -8.67 19.10
C MET A 267 2.96 -8.26 18.89
N SER A 268 3.40 -7.28 19.69
CA SER A 268 4.80 -6.84 19.74
C SER A 268 5.67 -7.74 20.62
N LEU A 269 5.33 -9.01 20.66
CA LEU A 269 5.96 -10.06 21.44
C LEU A 269 6.41 -11.19 20.51
N GLY A 270 7.33 -12.01 20.99
CA GLY A 270 7.77 -13.15 20.22
C GLY A 270 8.78 -13.99 20.97
N GLY A 271 9.08 -15.14 20.37
CA GLY A 271 10.03 -16.10 20.89
C GLY A 271 9.39 -17.46 21.15
N GLY A 272 10.19 -18.38 21.69
CA GLY A 272 9.76 -19.74 21.95
C GLY A 272 9.67 -20.62 20.69
N MET A 273 8.93 -21.71 20.81
CA MET A 273 8.76 -22.73 19.76
C MET A 273 7.34 -22.70 19.21
N TYR A 274 7.13 -23.42 18.10
CA TYR A 274 5.78 -23.63 17.55
C TYR A 274 4.83 -24.17 18.62
N SER A 275 3.67 -23.54 18.75
CA SER A 275 2.56 -23.94 19.61
C SER A 275 1.30 -24.09 18.78
N GLN A 276 0.75 -25.31 18.75
CA GLN A 276 -0.51 -25.58 18.05
C GLN A 276 -1.67 -24.73 18.59
N VAL A 277 -1.67 -24.44 19.89
CA VAL A 277 -2.75 -23.68 20.55
C VAL A 277 -2.75 -22.23 20.09
N MET A 278 -1.56 -21.61 19.96
CA MET A 278 -1.40 -20.26 19.42
C MET A 278 -1.70 -20.21 17.92
N ALA A 279 -1.21 -21.18 17.13
CA ALA A 279 -1.51 -21.28 15.71
C ALA A 279 -3.04 -21.34 15.45
N SER A 280 -3.74 -22.14 16.25
CA SER A 280 -5.20 -22.28 16.17
C SER A 280 -5.93 -21.00 16.63
N ALA A 281 -5.32 -20.21 17.51
CA ALA A 281 -5.87 -18.92 17.94
C ALA A 281 -5.74 -17.85 16.84
N VAL A 282 -4.58 -17.78 16.18
CA VAL A 282 -4.36 -16.90 15.02
C VAL A 282 -5.34 -17.24 13.90
N GLU A 283 -5.48 -18.52 13.57
CA GLU A 283 -6.46 -18.97 12.57
C GLU A 283 -7.90 -18.60 12.98
N TYR A 284 -8.25 -18.71 14.27
CA TYR A 284 -9.56 -18.32 14.79
C TYR A 284 -9.84 -16.83 14.61
N ALA A 285 -8.91 -15.97 15.02
CA ALA A 285 -9.02 -14.52 14.87
C ALA A 285 -9.18 -14.14 13.38
N ARG A 286 -8.40 -14.77 12.51
CA ARG A 286 -8.50 -14.53 11.07
C ARG A 286 -9.87 -14.94 10.50
N LYS A 287 -10.42 -16.08 10.92
CA LYS A 287 -11.78 -16.53 10.52
C LYS A 287 -12.88 -15.57 11.01
N LYS A 288 -12.65 -14.87 12.12
CA LYS A 288 -13.53 -13.79 12.62
C LYS A 288 -13.35 -12.47 11.86
N GLY A 289 -12.44 -12.41 10.89
CA GLY A 289 -12.17 -11.24 10.07
C GLY A 289 -11.21 -10.25 10.73
N VAL A 290 -10.39 -10.71 11.69
CA VAL A 290 -9.41 -9.90 12.43
C VAL A 290 -8.03 -10.07 11.82
N THR A 291 -7.35 -8.95 11.52
CA THR A 291 -5.96 -8.97 11.06
C THR A 291 -5.03 -9.11 12.26
N VAL A 292 -4.19 -10.13 12.24
CA VAL A 292 -3.21 -10.40 13.31
C VAL A 292 -1.85 -9.90 12.83
N VAL A 293 -1.28 -8.91 13.50
CA VAL A 293 0.03 -8.31 13.17
C VAL A 293 1.02 -8.67 14.27
N ALA A 294 2.19 -9.19 13.89
CA ALA A 294 3.16 -9.68 14.86
C ALA A 294 4.62 -9.33 14.49
N ALA A 295 5.43 -9.09 15.50
CA ALA A 295 6.84 -8.78 15.36
C ALA A 295 7.66 -10.00 14.89
N ALA A 296 8.53 -9.83 13.89
CA ALA A 296 9.29 -10.92 13.29
C ALA A 296 10.38 -11.52 14.21
N GLY A 297 10.79 -10.79 15.25
CA GLY A 297 11.86 -11.20 16.18
C GLY A 297 13.11 -10.32 16.09
N ASN A 298 13.93 -10.35 17.14
CA ASN A 298 15.08 -9.44 17.33
C ASN A 298 16.43 -10.17 17.34
N THR A 299 16.53 -11.35 16.72
CA THR A 299 17.77 -12.15 16.74
C THR A 299 18.72 -11.86 15.57
N GLY A 300 18.27 -11.10 14.56
CA GLY A 300 19.06 -10.78 13.37
C GLY A 300 19.33 -11.98 12.47
N ARG A 301 18.58 -13.07 12.65
CA ARG A 301 18.76 -14.34 11.94
C ARG A 301 17.71 -14.50 10.85
N GLY A 302 18.04 -15.32 9.84
CA GLY A 302 17.15 -15.76 8.77
C GLY A 302 16.07 -16.73 9.24
N LYS A 303 15.37 -16.40 10.32
CA LYS A 303 14.24 -17.14 10.88
C LYS A 303 13.29 -16.19 11.59
N VAL A 304 12.08 -16.05 11.06
CA VAL A 304 10.96 -15.34 11.72
C VAL A 304 10.50 -16.15 12.93
N GLU A 305 10.22 -15.46 14.03
CA GLU A 305 9.80 -16.05 15.29
C GLU A 305 8.27 -16.16 15.40
N PHE A 306 7.79 -16.99 16.33
CA PHE A 306 6.36 -17.07 16.62
C PHE A 306 5.98 -15.95 17.60
N PRO A 307 4.80 -15.31 17.45
CA PRO A 307 3.68 -15.69 16.58
C PRO A 307 3.73 -15.23 15.12
N ALA A 308 4.67 -14.36 14.73
CA ALA A 308 4.74 -13.83 13.36
C ALA A 308 4.88 -14.91 12.27
N ALA A 309 5.59 -16.01 12.56
CA ALA A 309 5.74 -17.12 11.62
C ALA A 309 4.49 -18.01 11.44
N TYR A 310 3.38 -17.74 12.15
CA TYR A 310 2.14 -18.51 11.93
C TYR A 310 1.44 -18.09 10.64
N PRO A 311 0.97 -19.04 9.82
CA PRO A 311 0.12 -18.71 8.68
C PRO A 311 -1.11 -17.90 9.11
N GLY A 312 -1.32 -16.76 8.44
CA GLY A 312 -2.43 -15.85 8.73
C GLY A 312 -2.12 -14.73 9.72
N ALA A 313 -0.90 -14.69 10.27
CA ALA A 313 -0.36 -13.47 10.87
C ALA A 313 0.44 -12.69 9.82
N VAL A 314 0.43 -11.36 9.93
CA VAL A 314 1.29 -10.45 9.17
C VAL A 314 2.60 -10.30 9.94
N ALA A 315 3.67 -10.87 9.40
CA ALA A 315 5.01 -10.83 9.99
C ALA A 315 5.73 -9.53 9.64
N VAL A 316 6.09 -8.76 10.67
CA VAL A 316 6.66 -7.41 10.52
C VAL A 316 8.12 -7.34 10.93
N GLY A 317 8.98 -6.98 9.97
CA GLY A 317 10.40 -6.70 10.16
C GLY A 317 10.66 -5.23 10.49
N ALA A 318 11.86 -4.90 10.97
CA ALA A 318 12.25 -3.56 11.36
C ALA A 318 13.28 -2.93 10.40
N VAL A 319 13.04 -1.66 10.05
CA VAL A 319 14.02 -0.78 9.40
C VAL A 319 14.44 0.38 10.32
N GLY A 320 15.66 0.88 10.08
CA GLY A 320 16.20 2.08 10.71
C GLY A 320 15.84 3.36 9.96
N PRO A 321 16.28 4.54 10.46
CA PRO A 321 16.00 5.85 9.84
C PRO A 321 16.48 6.01 8.40
N ASP A 322 17.50 5.25 7.99
CA ASP A 322 18.03 5.22 6.63
C ASP A 322 17.24 4.30 5.68
N GLY A 323 16.17 3.68 6.17
CA GLY A 323 15.35 2.71 5.42
C GLY A 323 16.01 1.34 5.27
N SER A 324 17.21 1.12 5.84
CA SER A 324 17.88 -0.17 5.81
C SER A 324 17.31 -1.12 6.87
N ARG A 325 17.31 -2.42 6.60
CA ARG A 325 16.91 -3.44 7.59
C ARG A 325 17.78 -3.29 8.84
N SER A 326 17.15 -3.10 9.98
CA SER A 326 17.85 -3.04 11.26
C SER A 326 18.55 -4.37 11.53
N PRO A 327 19.81 -4.39 12.01
CA PRO A 327 20.59 -5.63 12.09
C PRO A 327 19.99 -6.69 12.98
N TYR A 328 19.28 -6.25 14.02
CA TYR A 328 18.60 -7.14 14.95
C TYR A 328 17.31 -7.72 14.36
N SER A 329 16.75 -7.14 13.29
CA SER A 329 15.49 -7.63 12.71
C SER A 329 15.69 -9.04 12.19
N SER A 330 14.94 -10.00 12.73
CA SER A 330 14.79 -11.29 12.09
C SER A 330 14.17 -11.13 10.70
N TYR A 331 14.50 -12.05 9.80
CA TYR A 331 14.12 -12.03 8.40
C TYR A 331 13.93 -13.46 7.88
N GLY A 332 13.34 -13.66 6.70
CA GLY A 332 13.13 -14.99 6.15
C GLY A 332 11.89 -15.09 5.27
N LYS A 333 11.55 -16.32 4.89
CA LYS A 333 10.44 -16.62 3.95
C LYS A 333 9.05 -16.34 4.51
N GLU A 334 8.93 -16.28 5.83
CA GLU A 334 7.67 -15.94 6.50
C GLU A 334 7.50 -14.43 6.70
N LEU A 335 8.46 -13.59 6.29
CA LEU A 335 8.38 -12.15 6.45
C LEU A 335 7.44 -11.53 5.39
N ASP A 336 6.45 -10.77 5.82
CA ASP A 336 5.46 -10.18 4.92
C ASP A 336 5.81 -8.73 4.56
N ILE A 337 6.23 -7.92 5.52
CA ILE A 337 6.52 -6.49 5.31
C ILE A 337 7.52 -5.97 6.35
N ALA A 338 8.24 -4.89 6.03
CA ALA A 338 9.09 -4.18 6.97
C ALA A 338 8.49 -2.81 7.34
N ALA A 339 8.71 -2.35 8.56
CA ALA A 339 8.24 -1.05 9.02
C ALA A 339 9.27 -0.38 9.96
N PRO A 340 9.11 0.92 10.30
CA PRO A 340 10.05 1.62 11.19
C PRO A 340 10.13 0.95 12.56
N GLY A 341 11.27 0.33 12.86
CA GLY A 341 11.57 -0.25 14.18
C GLY A 341 12.78 0.39 14.86
N GLY A 342 13.53 1.21 14.13
CA GLY A 342 14.66 1.99 14.62
C GLY A 342 16.01 1.26 14.63
N ASP A 343 17.08 2.03 14.73
CA ASP A 343 18.45 1.54 14.83
C ASP A 343 19.29 2.52 15.68
N LYS A 344 19.42 2.23 16.98
CA LYS A 344 20.11 3.13 17.92
C LYS A 344 21.63 3.13 17.75
N ARG A 345 22.19 2.35 16.83
CA ARG A 345 23.58 2.53 16.38
C ARG A 345 23.79 3.88 15.69
N GLN A 346 22.71 4.48 15.19
CA GLN A 346 22.70 5.82 14.59
C GLN A 346 22.47 6.94 15.64
N GLY A 347 22.47 6.60 16.93
CA GLY A 347 22.16 7.50 18.03
C GLY A 347 20.82 7.17 18.70
N ASP A 348 20.56 7.73 19.88
CA ASP A 348 19.33 7.43 20.64
C ASP A 348 18.07 7.81 19.86
N SER A 349 18.13 8.93 19.11
CA SER A 349 17.10 9.41 18.18
C SER A 349 16.87 8.50 16.97
N GLY A 350 17.72 7.50 16.75
CA GLY A 350 17.49 6.46 15.75
C GLY A 350 16.44 5.43 16.17
N GLY A 351 15.96 5.47 17.42
CA GLY A 351 14.82 4.68 17.89
C GLY A 351 13.48 5.30 17.51
N ILE A 352 12.39 4.68 18.00
CA ILE A 352 11.03 5.22 17.95
C ILE A 352 10.72 5.90 19.29
N LEU A 353 10.38 7.17 19.24
CA LEU A 353 10.02 7.98 20.41
C LEU A 353 8.52 7.85 20.71
N GLN A 354 8.19 7.41 21.92
CA GLN A 354 6.83 7.48 22.46
C GLN A 354 6.80 7.82 23.94
N ASN A 355 5.65 8.30 24.43
CA ASN A 355 5.40 8.43 25.85
C ASN A 355 5.10 7.04 26.43
N THR A 356 5.76 6.71 27.52
CA THR A 356 5.60 5.44 28.23
C THR A 356 5.83 5.66 29.72
N ILE A 357 5.94 4.60 30.50
CA ILE A 357 6.23 4.64 31.93
C ILE A 357 7.70 4.33 32.23
N ASP A 358 8.21 4.85 33.35
CA ASP A 358 9.48 4.41 33.91
C ASP A 358 9.31 2.98 34.44
N PRO A 359 10.07 1.98 33.95
CA PRO A 359 9.93 0.60 34.43
C PRO A 359 10.23 0.45 35.93
N ARG A 360 10.86 1.45 36.56
CA ARG A 360 11.14 1.46 38.01
C ARG A 360 10.01 2.07 38.84
N ASP A 361 9.10 2.79 38.19
CA ASP A 361 8.00 3.50 38.82
C ASP A 361 6.84 3.64 37.81
N PRO A 362 5.87 2.71 37.82
CA PRO A 362 4.77 2.72 36.85
C PRO A 362 3.83 3.93 36.99
N SER A 363 3.95 4.71 38.07
CA SER A 363 3.23 5.97 38.25
C SER A 363 3.86 7.14 37.48
N ARG A 364 5.10 6.98 37.00
CA ARG A 364 5.89 8.04 36.37
C ARG A 364 5.94 7.87 34.85
N SER A 365 5.42 8.85 34.13
CA SER A 365 5.56 8.91 32.67
C SER A 365 6.92 9.44 32.22
N ILE A 366 7.47 8.89 31.13
CA ILE A 366 8.69 9.32 30.45
C ILE A 366 8.53 9.23 28.93
N TYR A 367 9.24 10.08 28.19
CA TYR A 367 9.42 9.88 26.75
C TYR A 367 10.68 9.03 26.53
N ALA A 368 10.52 7.92 25.80
CA ALA A 368 11.60 6.95 25.62
C ALA A 368 11.77 6.53 24.16
N TRP A 369 13.04 6.39 23.77
CA TRP A 369 13.44 5.88 22.46
C TRP A 369 13.64 4.37 22.51
N TYR A 370 12.72 3.60 21.93
CA TYR A 370 12.84 2.14 21.84
C TYR A 370 13.27 1.71 20.44
N GLN A 371 13.86 0.52 20.34
CA GLN A 371 14.12 -0.13 19.05
C GLN A 371 13.68 -1.58 19.10
N GLY A 372 13.18 -2.10 18.00
CA GLY A 372 12.76 -3.50 17.89
C GLY A 372 11.77 -3.72 16.77
N THR A 373 11.62 -4.98 16.35
CA THR A 373 10.46 -5.40 15.56
C THR A 373 9.15 -5.17 16.32
N SER A 374 9.21 -5.14 17.66
CA SER A 374 8.15 -4.70 18.57
C SER A 374 7.69 -3.25 18.34
N MET A 375 8.55 -2.38 17.82
CA MET A 375 8.20 -1.00 17.45
C MET A 375 7.78 -0.91 15.98
N ALA A 376 8.16 -1.86 15.13
CA ALA A 376 7.73 -1.92 13.73
C ALA A 376 6.30 -2.45 13.58
N ALA A 377 5.94 -3.53 14.27
CA ALA A 377 4.60 -4.13 14.26
C ALA A 377 3.44 -3.13 14.51
N PRO A 378 3.51 -2.22 15.52
CA PRO A 378 2.41 -1.29 15.78
C PRO A 378 2.18 -0.29 14.65
N HIS A 379 3.19 0.07 13.85
CA HIS A 379 2.98 0.90 12.67
C HIS A 379 2.08 0.19 11.65
N VAL A 380 2.36 -1.10 11.37
CA VAL A 380 1.55 -1.91 10.45
C VAL A 380 0.15 -2.14 11.01
N ALA A 381 0.03 -2.41 12.31
CA ALA A 381 -1.26 -2.58 12.97
C ALA A 381 -2.14 -1.31 12.89
N ALA A 382 -1.52 -0.13 13.05
CA ALA A 382 -2.21 1.14 12.92
C ALA A 382 -2.65 1.44 11.48
N VAL A 383 -1.81 1.18 10.47
CA VAL A 383 -2.20 1.32 9.07
C VAL A 383 -3.30 0.31 8.69
N ALA A 384 -3.24 -0.92 9.20
CA ALA A 384 -4.33 -1.89 9.07
C ALA A 384 -5.64 -1.34 9.66
N ALA A 385 -5.59 -0.66 10.81
CA ALA A 385 -6.76 -0.02 11.41
C ALA A 385 -7.30 1.11 10.53
N MET A 386 -6.43 1.93 9.92
CA MET A 386 -6.84 2.96 8.97
C MET A 386 -7.49 2.36 7.70
N LEU A 387 -7.02 1.21 7.22
CA LEU A 387 -7.62 0.48 6.09
C LEU A 387 -9.01 -0.07 6.43
N TYR A 388 -9.20 -0.65 7.62
CA TYR A 388 -10.53 -1.01 8.11
C TYR A 388 -11.44 0.22 8.22
N GLY A 389 -10.91 1.34 8.72
CA GLY A 389 -11.63 2.61 8.80
C GLY A 389 -12.00 3.16 7.42
N ALA A 390 -11.22 2.82 6.37
CA ALA A 390 -11.50 3.20 4.99
C ALA A 390 -12.53 2.26 4.32
N GLY A 391 -12.90 1.16 4.97
CA GLY A 391 -13.96 0.26 4.53
C GLY A 391 -13.51 -1.16 4.19
N ALA A 392 -12.27 -1.56 4.51
CA ALA A 392 -11.82 -2.93 4.34
C ALA A 392 -12.71 -3.89 5.16
N LYS A 393 -13.04 -5.05 4.60
CA LYS A 393 -13.99 -6.01 5.18
C LYS A 393 -13.35 -7.30 5.64
N SER A 394 -12.12 -7.56 5.24
CA SER A 394 -11.43 -8.81 5.56
C SER A 394 -9.92 -8.59 5.72
N PRO A 395 -9.23 -9.48 6.45
CA PRO A 395 -7.78 -9.45 6.55
C PRO A 395 -7.09 -9.54 5.18
N ASP A 396 -7.66 -10.28 4.22
CA ASP A 396 -7.11 -10.41 2.86
C ASP A 396 -7.06 -9.05 2.14
N GLU A 397 -8.12 -8.25 2.26
CA GLU A 397 -8.16 -6.90 1.64
C GLU A 397 -7.13 -5.97 2.28
N VAL A 398 -6.95 -6.07 3.60
CA VAL A 398 -5.95 -5.28 4.34
C VAL A 398 -4.54 -5.68 3.94
N GLU A 399 -4.22 -6.98 3.94
CA GLU A 399 -2.91 -7.50 3.53
C GLU A 399 -2.58 -7.10 2.09
N GLN A 400 -3.53 -7.26 1.15
CA GLN A 400 -3.33 -6.84 -0.24
C GLN A 400 -3.02 -5.34 -0.36
N ALA A 401 -3.74 -4.49 0.37
CA ALA A 401 -3.50 -3.05 0.35
C ALA A 401 -2.14 -2.69 0.96
N LEU A 402 -1.77 -3.30 2.09
CA LEU A 402 -0.46 -3.11 2.72
C LEU A 402 0.69 -3.50 1.78
N TYR A 403 0.57 -4.65 1.10
CA TYR A 403 1.63 -5.17 0.24
C TYR A 403 1.71 -4.42 -1.08
N ALA A 404 0.58 -4.02 -1.66
CA ALA A 404 0.56 -3.22 -2.88
C ALA A 404 1.05 -1.78 -2.65
N GLY A 405 0.81 -1.23 -1.46
CA GLY A 405 1.27 0.10 -1.07
C GLY A 405 2.71 0.13 -0.56
N ALA A 406 3.31 -1.01 -0.23
CA ALA A 406 4.66 -1.05 0.31
C ALA A 406 5.69 -0.46 -0.67
N LYS A 407 6.60 0.37 -0.15
CA LYS A 407 7.73 0.90 -0.91
C LYS A 407 8.71 -0.25 -1.19
N ALA A 408 8.79 -0.65 -2.46
CA ALA A 408 9.69 -1.70 -2.90
C ALA A 408 11.16 -1.38 -2.59
N VAL A 409 11.92 -2.41 -2.23
CA VAL A 409 13.37 -2.32 -1.98
C VAL A 409 14.08 -3.24 -2.96
N GLY A 410 14.61 -2.65 -4.03
CA GLY A 410 15.20 -3.37 -5.17
C GLY A 410 14.16 -3.81 -6.21
N ASP A 411 14.58 -4.67 -7.15
CA ASP A 411 13.79 -5.03 -8.34
C ASP A 411 12.75 -6.14 -8.11
N GLN A 412 12.71 -6.72 -6.90
CA GLN A 412 11.84 -7.84 -6.56
C GLN A 412 10.59 -7.35 -5.81
N ALA A 413 9.43 -7.87 -6.20
CA ALA A 413 8.16 -7.59 -5.51
C ALA A 413 8.09 -8.15 -4.07
N TRP A 414 8.99 -9.07 -3.74
CA TRP A 414 9.15 -9.62 -2.39
C TRP A 414 10.60 -10.06 -2.18
N SER A 415 11.14 -9.88 -0.97
CA SER A 415 12.46 -10.37 -0.56
C SER A 415 12.44 -10.93 0.87
N GLU A 416 13.33 -11.87 1.19
CA GLU A 416 13.46 -12.39 2.56
C GLU A 416 13.80 -11.30 3.59
N GLN A 417 14.40 -10.19 3.16
CA GLN A 417 14.89 -9.13 4.06
C GLN A 417 13.85 -8.05 4.36
N TYR A 418 12.95 -7.77 3.42
CA TYR A 418 11.98 -6.67 3.52
C TYR A 418 10.53 -7.13 3.32
N GLY A 419 10.29 -8.42 3.06
CA GLY A 419 8.98 -8.89 2.62
C GLY A 419 8.61 -8.18 1.31
N HIS A 420 7.38 -7.66 1.25
CA HIS A 420 6.87 -6.84 0.15
C HIS A 420 7.45 -5.42 0.07
N GLY A 421 8.27 -5.00 1.04
CA GLY A 421 8.90 -3.69 1.08
C GLY A 421 8.73 -2.97 2.42
N VAL A 422 9.05 -1.69 2.43
CA VAL A 422 8.85 -0.83 3.61
C VAL A 422 7.43 -0.26 3.59
N LEU A 423 6.73 -0.34 4.71
CA LEU A 423 5.38 0.20 4.88
C LEU A 423 5.27 1.64 4.38
N ASN A 424 4.25 1.93 3.59
CA ASN A 424 3.84 3.28 3.24
C ASN A 424 2.32 3.39 3.43
N ALA A 425 1.90 4.19 4.40
CA ALA A 425 0.51 4.30 4.83
C ALA A 425 -0.38 4.95 3.75
N ASN A 426 0.09 6.04 3.15
CA ASN A 426 -0.65 6.76 2.12
C ASN A 426 -0.82 5.89 0.86
N ALA A 427 0.26 5.28 0.36
CA ALA A 427 0.20 4.37 -0.77
C ALA A 427 -0.67 3.13 -0.49
N SER A 428 -0.69 2.62 0.75
CA SER A 428 -1.61 1.53 1.14
C SER A 428 -3.08 1.96 1.09
N LEU A 429 -3.39 3.16 1.61
CA LEU A 429 -4.75 3.73 1.54
C LEU A 429 -5.15 4.04 0.09
N GLN A 430 -4.24 4.53 -0.73
CA GLN A 430 -4.47 4.77 -2.15
C GLN A 430 -4.67 3.46 -2.92
N ALA A 431 -3.87 2.41 -2.66
CA ALA A 431 -4.07 1.10 -3.27
C ALA A 431 -5.44 0.49 -2.91
N PHE A 432 -5.94 0.79 -1.72
CA PHE A 432 -7.26 0.35 -1.26
C PHE A 432 -8.43 1.17 -1.84
N THR A 433 -8.32 2.51 -1.80
CA THR A 433 -9.40 3.44 -2.20
C THR A 433 -9.35 3.79 -3.69
N GLY A 434 -8.16 4.06 -4.20
CA GLY A 434 -7.80 4.14 -5.61
C GLY A 434 -7.64 2.75 -6.17
N GLY A 435 -8.75 1.99 -6.19
CA GLY A 435 -8.82 0.79 -7.00
C GLY A 435 -8.27 1.14 -8.37
N THR A 436 -7.13 0.54 -8.73
CA THR A 436 -6.53 0.67 -10.06
C THR A 436 -7.66 0.76 -11.07
N PRO A 437 -7.74 1.83 -11.88
CA PRO A 437 -8.82 1.91 -12.80
C PRO A 437 -8.60 0.75 -13.78
N HIS A 438 -9.48 -0.25 -13.72
CA HIS A 438 -9.45 -1.43 -14.58
C HIS A 438 -9.78 -0.99 -16.02
N TRP A 439 -8.88 -0.24 -16.66
CA TRP A 439 -8.93 0.09 -18.08
C TRP A 439 -8.17 -0.95 -18.93
N GLN A 440 -7.36 -1.82 -18.30
CA GLN A 440 -6.72 -2.95 -19.00
C GLN A 440 -7.73 -3.82 -19.78
N PRO A 441 -8.92 -4.19 -19.24
CA PRO A 441 -9.89 -4.97 -20.00
C PRO A 441 -10.40 -4.26 -21.27
N LEU A 442 -10.50 -2.93 -21.26
CA LEU A 442 -11.00 -2.15 -22.40
C LEU A 442 -9.94 -1.95 -23.48
N ALA A 443 -8.70 -1.65 -23.08
CA ALA A 443 -7.58 -1.56 -24.03
C ALA A 443 -7.30 -2.92 -24.69
N TRP A 444 -7.36 -4.01 -23.92
CA TRP A 444 -7.21 -5.37 -24.45
C TRP A 444 -8.43 -5.83 -25.25
N ALA A 445 -9.66 -5.51 -24.86
CA ALA A 445 -10.84 -5.78 -25.69
C ALA A 445 -10.77 -5.04 -27.02
N ALA A 446 -10.28 -3.80 -27.05
CA ALA A 446 -10.03 -3.06 -28.28
C ALA A 446 -8.91 -3.68 -29.12
N ALA A 447 -7.81 -4.13 -28.49
CA ALA A 447 -6.70 -4.80 -29.18
C ALA A 447 -7.10 -6.18 -29.75
N LEU A 448 -7.89 -6.96 -29.00
CA LEU A 448 -8.43 -8.26 -29.45
C LEU A 448 -9.47 -8.07 -30.55
N LEU A 449 -10.35 -7.06 -30.43
CA LEU A 449 -11.27 -6.67 -31.50
C LEU A 449 -10.49 -6.26 -32.76
N ALA A 450 -9.43 -5.47 -32.63
CA ALA A 450 -8.57 -5.09 -33.75
C ALA A 450 -7.86 -6.31 -34.37
N LEU A 451 -7.34 -7.23 -33.56
CA LEU A 451 -6.69 -8.46 -34.03
C LEU A 451 -7.68 -9.39 -34.77
N VAL A 452 -8.91 -9.50 -34.26
CA VAL A 452 -9.99 -10.25 -34.91
C VAL A 452 -10.41 -9.58 -36.23
N LEU A 453 -10.54 -8.25 -36.26
CA LEU A 453 -10.83 -7.51 -37.48
C LEU A 453 -9.70 -7.64 -38.52
N LEU A 454 -8.44 -7.70 -38.09
CA LEU A 454 -7.27 -7.89 -38.94
C LEU A 454 -7.17 -9.31 -39.51
N THR A 455 -7.47 -10.34 -38.71
CA THR A 455 -7.48 -11.74 -39.17
C THR A 455 -8.66 -12.07 -40.09
N LEU A 456 -9.71 -11.25 -40.08
CA LEU A 456 -10.84 -11.33 -41.01
C LEU A 456 -10.62 -10.55 -42.31
N ARG A 457 -9.49 -9.85 -42.47
CA ARG A 457 -9.14 -9.05 -43.67
C ARG A 457 -8.58 -9.93 -44.81
N GLY A 458 -9.21 -11.07 -45.05
CA GLY A 458 -8.88 -12.01 -46.13
C GLY A 458 -10.01 -12.12 -47.15
N ARG A 459 -9.91 -11.33 -48.23
CA ARG A 459 -10.65 -11.39 -49.51
C ARG A 459 -12.17 -11.15 -49.48
N GLU A 460 -12.51 -9.89 -49.81
CA GLU A 460 -13.62 -9.41 -50.64
C GLU A 460 -15.02 -10.05 -50.51
N ARG A 461 -15.99 -9.24 -50.04
CA ARG A 461 -17.35 -9.06 -50.63
C ARG A 461 -18.15 -8.01 -49.82
N PRO A 462 -18.90 -7.10 -50.47
CA PRO A 462 -19.67 -6.06 -49.77
C PRO A 462 -20.76 -6.68 -48.89
N GLY A 463 -20.75 -6.36 -47.59
CA GLY A 463 -21.78 -6.78 -46.62
C GLY A 463 -21.34 -7.76 -45.52
N PHE A 464 -20.09 -8.20 -45.47
CA PHE A 464 -19.57 -9.03 -44.35
C PHE A 464 -19.44 -8.24 -43.04
N LEU A 465 -18.97 -6.99 -43.11
CA LEU A 465 -18.93 -6.07 -41.96
C LEU A 465 -20.32 -5.83 -41.35
N ASN A 466 -21.39 -5.88 -42.15
CA ASN A 466 -22.77 -5.71 -41.65
C ASN A 466 -23.22 -6.83 -40.71
N ILE A 467 -22.54 -7.99 -40.65
CA ILE A 467 -22.85 -9.05 -39.68
C ILE A 467 -22.22 -8.72 -38.32
N LEU A 468 -21.03 -8.13 -38.30
CA LEU A 468 -20.32 -7.76 -37.08
C LEU A 468 -21.02 -6.62 -36.32
N PHE A 469 -21.81 -5.79 -37.00
CA PHE A 469 -22.62 -4.74 -36.38
C PHE A 469 -24.07 -5.15 -36.06
N ARG A 470 -24.46 -6.42 -36.29
CA ARG A 470 -25.80 -6.89 -35.93
C ARG A 470 -25.90 -7.10 -34.41
N PRO A 471 -26.98 -6.65 -33.75
CA PRO A 471 -27.23 -6.96 -32.36
C PRO A 471 -27.17 -8.46 -32.07
N ALA A 472 -27.65 -9.29 -33.01
CA ALA A 472 -27.61 -10.75 -32.92
C ALA A 472 -26.18 -11.32 -32.80
N PHE A 473 -25.14 -10.60 -33.22
CA PHE A 473 -23.73 -10.99 -33.06
C PHE A 473 -23.07 -10.26 -31.87
N LEU A 474 -23.30 -8.95 -31.74
CA LEU A 474 -22.66 -8.11 -30.72
C LEU A 474 -23.12 -8.43 -29.31
N VAL A 475 -24.42 -8.67 -29.10
CA VAL A 475 -24.97 -8.94 -27.77
C VAL A 475 -24.38 -10.22 -27.18
N PRO A 476 -24.38 -11.37 -27.89
CA PRO A 476 -23.74 -12.59 -27.38
C PRO A 476 -22.22 -12.46 -27.24
N LEU A 477 -21.56 -11.69 -28.11
CA LEU A 477 -20.12 -11.40 -28.02
C LEU A 477 -19.76 -10.67 -26.72
N VAL A 478 -20.42 -9.53 -26.45
CA VAL A 478 -20.15 -8.72 -25.26
C VAL A 478 -20.52 -9.49 -24.00
N LEU A 479 -21.66 -10.18 -24.02
CA LEU A 479 -22.13 -10.95 -22.88
C LEU A 479 -21.20 -12.12 -22.56
N SER A 480 -20.52 -12.73 -23.54
CA SER A 480 -19.58 -13.83 -23.29
C SER A 480 -18.14 -13.38 -23.04
N THR A 481 -17.72 -12.19 -23.48
CA THR A 481 -16.38 -11.64 -23.18
C THR A 481 -16.30 -10.99 -21.80
N VAL A 482 -17.17 -10.03 -21.53
CA VAL A 482 -17.06 -9.12 -20.37
C VAL A 482 -18.35 -8.96 -19.58
N GLY A 483 -19.49 -9.44 -20.12
CA GLY A 483 -20.79 -9.14 -19.56
C GLY A 483 -21.20 -7.68 -19.80
N PHE A 484 -22.45 -7.33 -19.50
CA PHE A 484 -22.90 -5.94 -19.49
C PHE A 484 -22.54 -5.28 -18.16
N PHE A 485 -21.24 -5.19 -17.88
CA PHE A 485 -20.68 -4.77 -16.58
C PHE A 485 -21.24 -3.42 -16.07
N PHE A 486 -21.64 -2.53 -16.99
CA PHE A 486 -22.22 -1.21 -16.69
C PHE A 486 -23.66 -1.26 -16.14
N LEU A 487 -24.38 -2.38 -16.29
CA LEU A 487 -25.73 -2.52 -15.74
C LEU A 487 -25.71 -2.39 -14.21
N ARG A 488 -24.66 -2.88 -13.55
CA ARG A 488 -24.51 -2.72 -12.10
C ARG A 488 -24.33 -1.27 -11.68
N THR A 489 -23.71 -0.44 -12.53
CA THR A 489 -23.51 0.99 -12.29
C THR A 489 -24.79 1.79 -12.50
N TRP A 490 -25.63 1.41 -13.46
CA TRP A 490 -26.87 2.13 -13.77
C TRP A 490 -28.09 1.66 -12.96
N PHE A 491 -28.05 0.44 -12.43
CA PHE A 491 -29.17 -0.17 -11.69
C PHE A 491 -28.76 -0.59 -10.27
N THR A 492 -28.03 0.28 -9.57
CA THR A 492 -27.53 0.06 -8.19
C THR A 492 -28.63 -0.19 -7.15
N GLY A 493 -29.89 0.19 -7.43
CA GLY A 493 -31.05 0.00 -6.56
C GLY A 493 -32.00 -1.15 -6.95
N ALA A 494 -31.65 -1.97 -7.95
CA ALA A 494 -32.51 -3.08 -8.36
C ALA A 494 -32.51 -4.23 -7.33
N VAL A 495 -33.68 -4.55 -6.77
CA VAL A 495 -33.87 -5.62 -5.77
C VAL A 495 -34.83 -6.71 -6.30
N GLY A 496 -34.72 -7.92 -5.74
CA GLY A 496 -35.48 -9.08 -6.20
C GLY A 496 -35.07 -9.54 -7.60
N ALA A 497 -36.00 -10.07 -8.38
CA ALA A 497 -35.73 -10.66 -9.70
C ALA A 497 -35.04 -9.71 -10.68
N ALA A 498 -35.28 -8.39 -10.59
CA ALA A 498 -34.59 -7.40 -11.41
C ALA A 498 -33.11 -7.26 -11.03
N GLY A 499 -32.78 -7.29 -9.73
CA GLY A 499 -31.41 -7.30 -9.24
C GLY A 499 -30.65 -8.56 -9.64
N ASP A 500 -31.31 -9.71 -9.60
CA ASP A 500 -30.72 -10.99 -10.02
C ASP A 500 -30.39 -10.99 -11.52
N VAL A 501 -31.29 -10.46 -12.36
CA VAL A 501 -31.04 -10.30 -13.81
C VAL A 501 -29.88 -9.35 -14.07
N VAL A 502 -29.80 -8.22 -13.34
CA VAL A 502 -28.67 -7.27 -13.46
C VAL A 502 -27.36 -7.95 -13.05
N ASN A 503 -27.34 -8.72 -11.96
CA ASN A 503 -26.15 -9.43 -11.49
C ASN A 503 -25.68 -10.51 -12.48
N VAL A 504 -26.60 -11.27 -13.05
CA VAL A 504 -26.29 -12.30 -14.06
C VAL A 504 -25.78 -11.65 -15.34
N ALA A 505 -26.49 -10.65 -15.87
CA ALA A 505 -26.13 -9.99 -17.13
C ALA A 505 -24.84 -9.17 -17.03
N SER A 506 -24.45 -8.73 -15.83
CA SER A 506 -23.21 -7.96 -15.59
C SER A 506 -21.95 -8.82 -15.64
N LEU A 507 -22.08 -10.15 -15.50
CA LEU A 507 -20.95 -11.08 -15.54
C LEU A 507 -20.83 -11.75 -16.91
N PRO A 508 -19.60 -12.06 -17.37
CA PRO A 508 -19.42 -12.83 -18.58
C PRO A 508 -19.99 -14.24 -18.39
N ILE A 509 -20.55 -14.85 -19.44
CA ILE A 509 -21.19 -16.18 -19.38
C ILE A 509 -20.32 -17.25 -18.70
N PRO A 510 -18.99 -17.36 -18.96
CA PRO A 510 -18.13 -18.27 -18.23
C PRO A 510 -18.15 -18.10 -16.69
N ASP A 511 -18.37 -16.89 -16.20
CA ASP A 511 -18.44 -16.57 -14.77
C ASP A 511 -19.82 -16.77 -14.15
N TRP A 512 -20.87 -17.08 -14.94
CA TRP A 512 -22.18 -17.44 -14.39
C TRP A 512 -22.12 -18.69 -13.50
N GLN A 513 -21.08 -19.51 -13.67
CA GLN A 513 -20.77 -20.61 -12.77
C GLN A 513 -20.63 -20.16 -11.30
N ARG A 514 -20.21 -18.91 -11.04
CA ARG A 514 -20.11 -18.36 -9.67
C ARG A 514 -21.48 -18.14 -9.03
N ILE A 515 -22.50 -17.92 -9.84
CA ILE A 515 -23.89 -17.77 -9.41
C ILE A 515 -24.51 -19.15 -9.18
N ILE A 516 -24.22 -20.11 -10.07
CA ILE A 516 -24.82 -21.45 -10.05
C ILE A 516 -24.16 -22.36 -9.00
N PHE A 517 -22.83 -22.28 -8.83
CA PHE A 517 -22.04 -23.20 -8.01
C PHE A 517 -21.26 -22.50 -6.87
N GLY A 518 -21.36 -21.18 -6.74
CA GLY A 518 -20.67 -20.40 -5.69
C GLY A 518 -19.25 -19.95 -6.05
N ARG A 519 -18.61 -19.18 -5.15
CA ARG A 519 -17.32 -18.49 -5.37
C ARG A 519 -16.05 -19.35 -5.14
N GLY A 520 -16.17 -20.68 -5.16
CA GLY A 520 -15.06 -21.63 -4.95
C GLY A 520 -14.23 -21.91 -6.21
N THR A 521 -13.62 -23.10 -6.30
CA THR A 521 -12.89 -23.56 -7.50
C THR A 521 -13.78 -23.49 -8.75
N VAL A 522 -13.27 -22.94 -9.85
CA VAL A 522 -14.08 -22.69 -11.05
C VAL A 522 -14.28 -23.98 -11.87
N ASN A 523 -15.48 -24.23 -12.34
CA ASN A 523 -15.77 -25.44 -13.11
C ASN A 523 -15.09 -25.39 -14.50
N PRO A 524 -14.21 -26.37 -14.86
CA PRO A 524 -13.52 -26.38 -16.16
C PRO A 524 -14.47 -26.37 -17.35
N LEU A 525 -15.69 -26.86 -17.20
CA LEU A 525 -16.68 -26.92 -18.27
C LEU A 525 -17.16 -25.52 -18.68
N PHE A 526 -17.30 -24.59 -17.73
CA PHE A 526 -17.64 -23.19 -18.03
C PHE A 526 -16.42 -22.44 -18.60
N TYR A 527 -15.22 -22.85 -18.21
CA TYR A 527 -13.95 -22.37 -18.76
C TYR A 527 -13.48 -23.27 -19.93
N SER A 528 -14.39 -23.59 -20.84
CA SER A 528 -14.12 -24.41 -22.02
C SER A 528 -14.96 -23.98 -23.22
N ALA A 529 -14.68 -24.58 -24.38
CA ALA A 529 -15.48 -24.40 -25.59
C ALA A 529 -16.81 -25.18 -25.56
N LEU A 530 -17.17 -25.85 -24.46
CA LEU A 530 -18.34 -26.73 -24.39
C LEU A 530 -19.65 -25.98 -24.68
N ILE A 531 -19.88 -24.82 -24.06
CA ILE A 531 -21.10 -24.04 -24.28
C ILE A 531 -21.20 -23.57 -25.74
N PRO A 532 -20.18 -22.92 -26.33
CA PRO A 532 -20.15 -22.64 -27.77
C PRO A 532 -20.38 -23.87 -28.66
N LEU A 533 -19.78 -25.01 -28.30
CA LEU A 533 -19.86 -26.24 -29.08
C LEU A 533 -21.28 -26.82 -29.08
N VAL A 534 -21.92 -26.93 -27.91
CA VAL A 534 -23.29 -27.44 -27.79
C VAL A 534 -24.27 -26.53 -28.53
N LEU A 535 -24.12 -25.21 -28.42
CA LEU A 535 -24.98 -24.24 -29.11
C LEU A 535 -24.75 -24.22 -30.63
N SER A 536 -23.58 -24.67 -31.11
CA SER A 536 -23.29 -24.78 -32.53
C SER A 536 -24.09 -25.88 -33.23
N LEU A 537 -24.47 -26.96 -32.53
CA LEU A 537 -25.22 -28.09 -33.09
C LEU A 537 -26.58 -27.67 -33.68
N PRO A 538 -27.48 -26.98 -32.96
CA PRO A 538 -28.73 -26.49 -33.53
C PRO A 538 -28.51 -25.37 -34.55
N ALA A 539 -27.42 -24.59 -34.44
CA ALA A 539 -27.10 -23.52 -35.38
C ALA A 539 -26.73 -24.04 -36.79
N ILE A 540 -26.33 -25.31 -36.92
CA ILE A 540 -26.14 -25.97 -38.22
C ILE A 540 -27.48 -26.11 -38.94
N ALA A 541 -28.53 -26.54 -38.23
CA ALA A 541 -29.88 -26.70 -38.80
C ALA A 541 -30.60 -25.35 -38.94
N TRP A 542 -30.39 -24.42 -38.00
CA TRP A 542 -31.09 -23.13 -37.96
C TRP A 542 -30.17 -21.96 -38.26
N ARG A 543 -30.08 -21.61 -39.54
CA ARG A 543 -29.14 -20.62 -40.08
C ARG A 543 -29.27 -19.23 -39.47
N GLY A 544 -30.45 -18.86 -38.98
CA GLY A 544 -30.68 -17.58 -38.29
C GLY A 544 -29.92 -17.44 -36.96
N PHE A 545 -29.54 -18.55 -36.34
CA PHE A 545 -28.85 -18.57 -35.04
C PHE A 545 -27.31 -18.52 -35.18
N ARG A 546 -26.77 -18.75 -36.38
CA ARG A 546 -25.31 -18.77 -36.65
C ARG A 546 -24.59 -17.49 -36.23
N PRO A 547 -25.12 -16.26 -36.45
CA PRO A 547 -24.46 -15.04 -35.97
C PRO A 547 -24.35 -14.96 -34.44
N ALA A 548 -25.37 -15.44 -33.71
CA ALA A 548 -25.37 -15.42 -32.25
C ALA A 548 -24.35 -16.40 -31.68
N VAL A 549 -24.28 -17.61 -32.22
CA VAL A 549 -23.27 -18.60 -31.82
C VAL A 549 -21.86 -18.15 -32.23
N GLY A 550 -21.71 -17.50 -33.39
CA GLY A 550 -20.45 -16.93 -33.84
C GLY A 550 -19.92 -15.84 -32.90
N GLY A 551 -20.80 -14.92 -32.47
CA GLY A 551 -20.46 -13.88 -31.49
C GLY A 551 -20.11 -14.48 -30.13
N LEU A 552 -20.93 -15.39 -29.63
CA LEU A 552 -20.71 -16.08 -28.36
C LEU A 552 -19.38 -16.84 -28.34
N ALA A 553 -19.08 -17.63 -29.38
CA ALA A 553 -17.86 -18.41 -29.49
C ALA A 553 -16.62 -17.51 -29.55
N LEU A 554 -16.69 -16.41 -30.29
CA LEU A 554 -15.61 -15.43 -30.34
C LEU A 554 -15.39 -14.77 -28.97
N GLY A 555 -16.47 -14.49 -28.23
CA GLY A 555 -16.32 -13.90 -26.91
C GLY A 555 -15.78 -14.85 -25.85
N PHE A 556 -16.16 -16.13 -25.90
CA PHE A 556 -15.51 -17.19 -25.12
C PHE A 556 -14.02 -17.28 -25.46
N ALA A 557 -13.62 -17.16 -26.74
CA ALA A 557 -12.21 -17.16 -27.11
C ALA A 557 -11.45 -15.98 -26.46
N GLY A 558 -12.03 -14.77 -26.49
CA GLY A 558 -11.43 -13.60 -25.83
C GLY A 558 -11.29 -13.78 -24.32
N PHE A 559 -12.35 -14.27 -23.65
CA PHE A 559 -12.34 -14.52 -22.21
C PHE A 559 -11.33 -15.60 -21.80
N LEU A 560 -11.30 -16.74 -22.50
CA LEU A 560 -10.40 -17.85 -22.18
C LEU A 560 -8.93 -17.50 -22.46
N ALA A 561 -8.66 -16.74 -23.53
CA ALA A 561 -7.33 -16.23 -23.82
C ALA A 561 -6.83 -15.30 -22.71
N TYR A 562 -7.70 -14.38 -22.25
CA TYR A 562 -7.39 -13.50 -21.13
C TYR A 562 -7.14 -14.29 -19.85
N ALA A 563 -8.01 -15.24 -19.51
CA ALA A 563 -7.85 -16.08 -18.32
C ALA A 563 -6.56 -16.92 -18.36
N ALA A 564 -6.14 -17.39 -19.54
CA ALA A 564 -4.87 -18.12 -19.69
C ALA A 564 -3.65 -17.22 -19.43
N TRP A 565 -3.73 -15.96 -19.86
CA TRP A 565 -2.66 -14.97 -19.72
C TRP A 565 -2.58 -14.37 -18.31
N ALA A 566 -3.70 -13.94 -17.74
CA ALA A 566 -3.80 -13.23 -16.46
C ALA A 566 -3.56 -14.09 -15.20
N GLY A 567 -3.08 -15.33 -15.37
CA GLY A 567 -2.94 -16.31 -14.30
C GLY A 567 -4.19 -17.20 -14.24
N ALA A 568 -4.12 -18.34 -14.93
CA ALA A 568 -5.24 -19.28 -15.03
C ALA A 568 -5.83 -19.62 -13.65
N PRO A 569 -7.15 -19.48 -13.45
CA PRO A 569 -7.78 -19.81 -12.18
C PRO A 569 -7.64 -21.30 -11.89
N ALA A 570 -7.69 -21.67 -10.61
CA ALA A 570 -7.72 -23.07 -10.20
C ALA A 570 -9.01 -23.74 -10.72
N LEU A 571 -8.87 -24.53 -11.79
CA LEU A 571 -9.95 -25.28 -12.40
C LEU A 571 -10.28 -26.51 -11.54
N ALA A 572 -11.53 -26.64 -11.12
CA ALA A 572 -12.02 -27.76 -10.33
C ALA A 572 -11.70 -29.09 -11.04
N TRP A 573 -11.32 -30.13 -10.30
CA TRP A 573 -11.00 -31.46 -10.84
C TRP A 573 -9.73 -31.57 -11.69
N MET A 574 -8.95 -30.48 -11.87
CA MET A 574 -7.59 -30.61 -12.40
C MET A 574 -6.60 -30.93 -11.27
N PRO A 575 -5.89 -32.08 -11.32
CA PRO A 575 -4.97 -32.48 -10.27
C PRO A 575 -3.73 -31.59 -10.19
N PHE A 576 -3.41 -30.84 -11.26
CA PHE A 576 -2.25 -29.95 -11.30
C PHE A 576 -2.58 -28.61 -11.95
N THR A 577 -2.22 -27.51 -11.27
CA THR A 577 -2.49 -26.12 -11.70
C THR A 577 -1.78 -25.73 -12.99
N PHE A 578 -0.64 -26.36 -13.32
CA PHE A 578 0.08 -26.08 -14.56
C PHE A 578 -0.69 -26.50 -15.82
N LEU A 579 -1.70 -27.39 -15.70
CA LEU A 579 -2.54 -27.83 -16.82
C LEU A 579 -3.64 -26.82 -17.18
N ALA A 580 -3.93 -25.85 -16.30
CA ALA A 580 -5.00 -24.89 -16.52
C ALA A 580 -4.69 -23.96 -17.72
N LYS A 581 -3.45 -23.48 -17.87
CA LYS A 581 -3.06 -22.64 -19.01
C LYS A 581 -3.17 -23.37 -20.36
N PRO A 582 -2.60 -24.58 -20.54
CA PRO A 582 -2.81 -25.38 -21.75
C PRO A 582 -4.27 -25.67 -22.04
N TRP A 583 -5.09 -25.97 -21.02
CA TRP A 583 -6.52 -26.21 -21.18
C TRP A 583 -7.26 -24.98 -21.75
N LEU A 584 -7.03 -23.81 -21.15
CA LEU A 584 -7.64 -22.56 -21.60
C LEU A 584 -7.16 -22.17 -23.01
N GLY A 585 -5.87 -22.36 -23.31
CA GLY A 585 -5.29 -22.14 -24.63
C GLY A 585 -5.89 -23.05 -25.70
N PHE A 586 -6.02 -24.34 -25.41
CA PHE A 586 -6.67 -25.30 -26.32
C PHE A 586 -8.13 -24.91 -26.60
N ASN A 587 -8.90 -24.61 -25.55
CA ASN A 587 -10.30 -24.23 -25.69
C ASN A 587 -10.49 -22.87 -26.39
N THR A 588 -9.55 -21.93 -26.23
CA THR A 588 -9.51 -20.69 -27.01
C THR A 588 -9.45 -20.98 -28.51
N VAL A 589 -8.55 -21.87 -28.93
CA VAL A 589 -8.42 -22.26 -30.35
C VAL A 589 -9.70 -22.94 -30.85
N VAL A 590 -10.31 -23.83 -30.06
CA VAL A 590 -11.57 -24.49 -30.43
C VAL A 590 -12.69 -23.47 -30.60
N CYS A 591 -12.81 -22.49 -29.70
CA CYS A 591 -13.78 -21.39 -29.81
C CYS A 591 -13.58 -20.56 -31.08
N LEU A 592 -12.33 -20.26 -31.47
CA LEU A 592 -12.04 -19.56 -32.72
C LEU A 592 -12.43 -20.37 -33.97
N VAL A 593 -12.25 -21.69 -33.94
CA VAL A 593 -12.68 -22.59 -35.02
C VAL A 593 -14.22 -22.59 -35.13
N ILE A 594 -14.93 -22.68 -34.01
CA ILE A 594 -16.40 -22.61 -33.97
C ILE A 594 -16.89 -21.25 -34.50
N ALA A 595 -16.30 -20.15 -34.02
CA ALA A 595 -16.65 -18.80 -34.48
C ALA A 595 -16.46 -18.68 -36.01
N ARG A 596 -15.33 -19.16 -36.54
CA ARG A 596 -15.06 -19.16 -37.98
C ARG A 596 -16.07 -20.02 -38.75
N ALA A 597 -16.43 -21.20 -38.26
CA ALA A 597 -17.38 -22.09 -38.92
C ALA A 597 -18.82 -21.52 -38.92
N MET A 598 -19.23 -20.82 -37.87
CA MET A 598 -20.54 -20.20 -37.76
C MET A 598 -20.65 -18.91 -38.59
N LEU A 599 -19.56 -18.16 -38.74
CA LEU A 599 -19.53 -16.91 -39.49
C LEU A 599 -19.22 -17.08 -40.98
N LYS A 600 -18.76 -18.26 -41.40
CA LYS A 600 -18.55 -18.58 -42.82
C LYS A 600 -19.92 -18.62 -43.52
N ARG A 601 -20.15 -17.74 -44.50
CA ARG A 601 -21.25 -17.93 -45.45
C ARG A 601 -20.90 -19.14 -46.32
N GLU A 602 -21.72 -20.17 -46.28
CA GLU A 602 -21.82 -21.12 -47.39
C GLU A 602 -22.45 -20.33 -48.55
N ASP A 603 -21.73 -20.24 -49.68
CA ASP A 603 -22.29 -19.70 -50.92
C ASP A 603 -23.59 -20.48 -51.23
N ALA A 604 -24.62 -19.74 -51.65
CA ALA A 604 -25.92 -20.28 -52.03
C ALA A 604 -25.80 -21.28 -53.19
#